data_AF-A0A1B6VWH2-F1
#
_entry.id   AF-A0A1B6VWH2-F1
#
_cell.length_a   1.000
_cell.length_b   1.000
_cell.length_c   1.000
_cell.angle_alpha   90.00
_cell.angle_beta   90.00
_cell.angle_gamma   90.00
#
_symmetry.space_group_name_H-M   'P 1'
#
loop_
_entity.id
_entity.type
_entity.pdbx_description
1 polymer ?
#
loop_
_entity_poly.entity_id
_entity_poly.type
_entity_poly.pdbx_seq_one_letter_code
_entity_poly.pdbx_strand_id
1 'polypeptide(L)'
;MLKRLALITAVCLLAACGKSADDYVGYWREQNNRVEEVMEIKHENGNYFGNNLMGINNSLGMARKAVVLDEKDGVLSVQGVPFKLSDDGKSMYIGDRSYTKIDAEFKDKIMAHQSECQKLRDEFSAAQDPLPYDREGNEKRNALQKEYEAKYAELSKEIRCNKGLLGW
;
A
#
# COMPACT_ATOMS: atom_id res chain seq x y z
N MET A 1 40.13 52.00 -32.29
CA MET A 1 38.74 51.58 -32.09
C MET A 1 38.74 50.22 -31.42
N LEU A 2 38.37 50.14 -30.14
CA LEU A 2 38.39 48.92 -29.35
C LEU A 2 37.28 47.98 -29.84
N LYS A 3 37.66 46.81 -30.37
CA LYS A 3 36.72 45.75 -30.75
C LYS A 3 36.04 45.23 -29.49
N ARG A 4 34.71 45.38 -29.45
CA ARG A 4 33.83 45.00 -28.35
C ARG A 4 33.97 43.50 -28.07
N LEU A 5 34.44 43.13 -26.88
CA LEU A 5 34.30 41.78 -26.33
C LEU A 5 32.81 41.51 -26.13
N ALA A 6 32.26 40.54 -26.86
CA ALA A 6 30.96 39.97 -26.56
C ALA A 6 31.12 38.97 -25.41
N LEU A 7 30.69 39.37 -24.21
CA LEU A 7 30.59 38.50 -23.06
C LEU A 7 29.30 37.67 -23.22
N ILE A 8 29.43 36.41 -23.64
CA ILE A 8 28.31 35.46 -23.65
C ILE A 8 28.14 34.97 -22.22
N THR A 9 27.24 35.60 -21.47
CA THR A 9 26.75 35.09 -20.19
C THR A 9 25.91 33.84 -20.44
N ALA A 10 26.56 32.67 -20.37
CA ALA A 10 25.88 31.40 -20.24
C ALA A 10 25.19 31.36 -18.87
N VAL A 11 23.91 31.73 -18.83
CA VAL A 11 23.05 31.49 -17.67
C VAL A 11 22.76 29.99 -17.66
N CYS A 12 23.47 29.24 -16.83
CA CYS A 12 23.04 27.91 -16.43
C CYS A 12 21.71 28.08 -15.68
N LEU A 13 20.59 27.90 -16.38
CA LEU A 13 19.31 27.64 -15.76
C LEU A 13 19.45 26.31 -15.02
N LEU A 14 19.88 26.37 -13.77
CA LEU A 14 19.57 25.36 -12.77
C LEU A 14 18.05 25.40 -12.61
N ALA A 15 17.32 24.80 -13.56
CA ALA A 15 16.05 24.22 -13.22
C ALA A 15 16.38 23.28 -12.07
N ALA A 16 16.00 23.66 -10.86
CA ALA A 16 15.94 22.71 -9.78
C ALA A 16 14.98 21.62 -10.28
N CYS A 17 15.53 20.56 -10.88
CA CYS A 17 14.90 19.25 -10.95
C CYS A 17 14.84 18.70 -9.51
N GLY A 18 14.26 19.51 -8.60
CA GLY A 18 13.92 19.11 -7.26
C GLY A 18 12.67 18.27 -7.38
N LYS A 19 12.67 17.13 -6.71
CA LYS A 19 11.48 16.29 -6.58
C LYS A 19 10.35 17.17 -6.01
N SER A 20 9.20 17.16 -6.67
CA SER A 20 8.01 17.86 -6.20
C SER A 20 7.30 17.00 -5.16
N ALA A 21 6.58 17.62 -4.23
CA ALA A 21 5.66 16.90 -3.35
C ALA A 21 4.58 16.14 -4.15
N ASP A 22 4.30 16.56 -5.38
CA ASP A 22 3.40 15.85 -6.30
C ASP A 22 3.95 14.50 -6.79
N ASP A 23 5.28 14.26 -6.71
CA ASP A 23 5.87 12.98 -7.12
C ASP A 23 5.43 11.83 -6.20
N TYR A 24 5.02 12.15 -4.97
CA TYR A 24 4.45 11.22 -4.00
C TYR A 24 3.00 10.85 -4.31
N VAL A 25 2.28 11.64 -5.12
CA VAL A 25 0.85 11.36 -5.43
C VAL A 25 0.73 10.06 -6.20
N GLY A 26 -0.24 9.23 -5.78
CA GLY A 26 -0.53 7.92 -6.36
C GLY A 26 -0.68 6.83 -5.30
N TYR A 27 -0.53 5.58 -5.75
CA TYR A 27 -0.71 4.38 -4.93
C TYR A 27 0.62 3.71 -4.63
N TRP A 28 0.78 3.25 -3.40
CA TRP A 28 2.04 2.74 -2.86
C TRP A 28 1.80 1.42 -2.15
N ARG A 29 2.31 0.32 -2.72
CA ARG A 29 2.25 -1.02 -2.12
C ARG A 29 3.44 -1.24 -1.20
N GLU A 30 3.17 -1.51 0.06
CA GLU A 30 4.24 -1.82 1.00
C GLU A 30 4.94 -3.14 0.65
N GLN A 31 6.26 -3.17 0.78
CA GLN A 31 7.11 -4.33 0.51
C GLN A 31 7.38 -5.16 1.78
N ASN A 32 6.36 -5.37 2.61
CA ASN A 32 6.45 -6.25 3.76
C ASN A 32 6.03 -7.70 3.39
N ASN A 33 6.27 -8.67 4.27
CA ASN A 33 5.89 -10.07 4.07
C ASN A 33 4.68 -10.54 4.90
N ARG A 34 4.09 -9.67 5.73
CA ARG A 34 3.04 -10.00 6.69
C ARG A 34 1.64 -9.67 6.19
N VAL A 35 1.47 -8.51 5.57
CA VAL A 35 0.17 -8.00 5.12
C VAL A 35 0.31 -7.28 3.78
N GLU A 36 -0.71 -7.39 2.96
CA GLU A 36 -0.95 -6.57 1.80
C GLU A 36 -1.42 -5.18 2.26
N GLU A 37 -0.58 -4.16 2.12
CA GLU A 37 -0.89 -2.77 2.46
C GLU A 37 -0.73 -1.88 1.24
N VAL A 38 -1.77 -1.09 0.95
CA VAL A 38 -1.76 -0.08 -0.12
C VAL A 38 -2.08 1.27 0.50
N MET A 39 -1.14 2.20 0.36
CA MET A 39 -1.31 3.61 0.72
C MET A 39 -1.68 4.41 -0.52
N GLU A 40 -2.65 5.29 -0.39
CA GLU A 40 -2.99 6.31 -1.37
C GLU A 40 -2.52 7.68 -0.86
N ILE A 41 -1.80 8.41 -1.70
CA ILE A 41 -1.46 9.81 -1.47
C ILE A 41 -2.18 10.67 -2.50
N LYS A 42 -2.97 11.64 -2.02
CA LYS A 42 -3.68 12.61 -2.86
C LYS A 42 -3.22 14.02 -2.57
N HIS A 43 -3.33 14.87 -3.58
CA HIS A 43 -3.22 16.31 -3.46
C HIS A 43 -4.59 16.91 -3.82
N GLU A 44 -5.29 17.44 -2.82
CA GLU A 44 -6.64 18.01 -2.98
C GLU A 44 -6.73 19.33 -2.20
N ASN A 45 -7.28 20.37 -2.83
CA ASN A 45 -7.48 21.69 -2.20
C ASN A 45 -6.19 22.26 -1.55
N GLY A 46 -5.04 22.07 -2.20
CA GLY A 46 -3.73 22.56 -1.71
C GLY A 46 -3.17 21.79 -0.51
N ASN A 47 -3.76 20.65 -0.14
CA ASN A 47 -3.31 19.82 0.97
C ASN A 47 -3.01 18.40 0.49
N TYR A 48 -2.01 17.78 1.10
CA TYR A 48 -1.65 16.38 0.86
C TYR A 48 -2.32 15.48 1.89
N PHE A 49 -2.87 14.36 1.43
CA PHE A 49 -3.54 13.38 2.28
C PHE A 49 -2.98 11.99 2.05
N GLY A 50 -2.69 11.26 3.12
CA GLY A 50 -2.32 9.85 3.09
C GLY A 50 -3.45 8.98 3.64
N ASN A 51 -3.76 7.86 2.99
CA ASN A 51 -4.80 6.94 3.43
C ASN A 51 -4.38 5.48 3.23
N ASN A 52 -4.62 4.61 4.21
CA ASN A 52 -4.46 3.17 4.03
C ASN A 52 -5.77 2.56 3.50
N LEU A 53 -5.72 2.03 2.28
CA LEU A 53 -6.88 1.48 1.58
C LEU A 53 -7.33 0.11 2.12
N MET A 54 -6.47 -0.58 2.88
CA MET A 54 -6.73 -1.94 3.37
C MET A 54 -7.41 -1.97 4.75
N GLY A 55 -7.63 -0.81 5.37
CA GLY A 55 -8.35 -0.69 6.64
C GLY A 55 -7.67 -1.38 7.83
N ILE A 56 -6.36 -1.65 7.70
CA ILE A 56 -5.48 -2.20 8.72
C ILE A 56 -4.94 -1.05 9.57
N ASN A 57 -4.93 -1.23 10.90
CA ASN A 57 -4.26 -0.28 11.78
C ASN A 57 -2.75 -0.35 11.53
N ASN A 58 -2.19 0.68 10.91
CA ASN A 58 -0.74 0.80 10.75
C ASN A 58 -0.14 1.76 11.79
N SER A 59 1.17 1.62 12.01
CA SER A 59 1.94 2.46 12.95
C SER A 59 1.95 3.95 12.57
N LEU A 60 1.51 4.29 11.36
CA LEU A 60 1.44 5.66 10.85
C LEU A 60 0.10 6.34 11.16
N GLY A 61 -0.81 5.66 11.87
CA GLY A 61 -2.11 6.22 12.26
C GLY A 61 -3.09 6.42 11.09
N MET A 62 -2.79 5.90 9.90
CA MET A 62 -3.60 6.05 8.68
C MET A 62 -4.76 5.05 8.59
N ALA A 63 -5.15 4.50 9.74
CA ALA A 63 -6.16 3.46 9.77
C ALA A 63 -7.55 4.03 9.46
N ARG A 64 -8.11 3.65 8.31
CA ARG A 64 -9.51 3.89 7.90
C ARG A 64 -9.93 5.36 7.73
N LYS A 65 -9.02 6.32 7.91
CA LYS A 65 -9.26 7.75 7.64
C LYS A 65 -8.01 8.37 7.04
N ALA A 66 -8.23 9.23 6.05
CA ALA A 66 -7.17 10.04 5.48
C ALA A 66 -6.55 10.92 6.58
N VAL A 67 -5.22 10.99 6.61
CA VAL A 67 -4.45 11.90 7.45
C VAL A 67 -3.88 13.01 6.58
N VAL A 68 -3.85 14.23 7.10
CA VAL A 68 -3.12 15.33 6.47
C VAL A 68 -1.63 15.06 6.59
N LEU A 69 -0.89 15.28 5.50
CA LEU A 69 0.56 15.17 5.45
C LEU A 69 1.17 16.58 5.50
N ASP A 70 2.23 16.74 6.27
CA ASP A 70 3.00 17.98 6.30
C ASP A 70 3.93 18.03 5.08
N GLU A 71 3.90 19.13 4.33
CA GLU A 71 4.82 19.40 3.22
C GLU A 71 5.88 20.42 3.64
N LYS A 72 7.14 20.12 3.36
CA LYS A 72 8.24 21.06 3.51
C LYS A 72 9.33 20.78 2.49
N ASP A 73 9.72 21.81 1.73
CA ASP A 73 10.81 21.75 0.76
C ASP A 73 10.64 20.62 -0.27
N GLY A 74 9.39 20.33 -0.67
CA GLY A 74 9.04 19.25 -1.60
C GLY A 74 8.96 17.86 -0.97
N VAL A 75 9.11 17.75 0.35
CA VAL A 75 9.09 16.47 1.08
C VAL A 75 7.82 16.37 1.90
N LEU A 76 7.07 15.28 1.71
CA LEU A 76 5.93 14.93 2.56
C LEU A 76 6.39 14.25 3.85
N SER A 77 5.64 14.44 4.93
CA SER A 77 5.86 13.74 6.19
C SER A 77 4.55 13.44 6.91
N VAL A 78 4.57 12.43 7.78
CA VAL A 78 3.45 12.07 8.65
C VAL A 78 3.95 12.03 10.10
N GLN A 79 3.32 12.79 10.99
CA GLN A 79 3.71 12.86 12.40
C GLN A 79 5.22 13.14 12.59
N GLY A 80 5.79 14.02 11.75
CA GLY A 80 7.21 14.37 11.77
C GLY A 80 8.16 13.33 11.14
N VAL A 81 7.65 12.22 10.60
CA VAL A 81 8.45 11.21 9.88
C VAL A 81 8.48 11.55 8.39
N PRO A 82 9.62 11.96 7.83
CA PRO A 82 9.72 12.36 6.43
C PRO A 82 9.67 11.16 5.48
N PHE A 83 9.08 11.38 4.32
CA PHE A 83 9.02 10.39 3.24
C PHE A 83 10.23 10.57 2.35
N LYS A 84 10.95 9.49 2.06
CA LYS A 84 12.05 9.49 1.11
C LYS A 84 11.62 8.85 -0.19
N LEU A 85 11.78 9.56 -1.31
CA LEU A 85 11.51 9.04 -2.65
C LEU A 85 12.83 8.64 -3.34
N SER A 86 12.87 7.49 -4.01
CA SER A 86 13.97 7.13 -4.90
C SER A 86 14.09 8.10 -6.07
N ASP A 87 15.24 8.12 -6.73
CA ASP A 87 15.49 9.05 -7.85
C ASP A 87 14.62 8.76 -9.07
N ASP A 88 14.20 7.49 -9.25
CA ASP A 88 13.29 7.07 -10.30
C ASP A 88 11.80 7.25 -9.95
N GLY A 89 11.48 7.72 -8.74
CA GLY A 89 10.11 7.91 -8.27
C GLY A 89 9.31 6.62 -8.08
N LYS A 90 9.95 5.45 -8.12
CA LYS A 90 9.27 4.14 -8.04
C LYS A 90 9.25 3.55 -6.64
N SER A 91 10.14 4.00 -5.75
CA SER A 91 10.23 3.53 -4.36
C SER A 91 10.05 4.69 -3.39
N MET A 92 9.27 4.46 -2.34
CA MET A 92 9.09 5.40 -1.24
C MET A 92 9.45 4.71 0.08
N TYR A 93 10.05 5.45 1.01
CA TYR A 93 10.41 4.96 2.33
C TYR A 93 9.85 5.88 3.42
N ILE A 94 9.29 5.28 4.46
CA ILE A 94 8.75 5.98 5.64
C ILE A 94 9.26 5.24 6.88
N GLY A 95 10.26 5.81 7.56
CA GLY A 95 10.97 5.11 8.62
C GLY A 95 11.68 3.85 8.08
N ASP A 96 11.35 2.69 8.64
CA ASP A 96 11.85 1.37 8.22
C ASP A 96 11.00 0.69 7.14
N ARG A 97 9.89 1.31 6.74
CA ARG A 97 8.93 0.76 5.78
C ARG A 97 9.29 1.19 4.37
N SER A 98 9.21 0.26 3.43
CA SER A 98 9.44 0.50 2.00
C SER A 98 8.18 0.22 1.20
N TYR A 99 7.97 1.03 0.18
CA TYR A 99 6.81 0.98 -0.68
C TYR A 99 7.24 1.06 -2.15
N THR A 100 6.51 0.37 -3.01
CA THR A 100 6.66 0.45 -4.46
C THR A 100 5.45 1.14 -5.05
N LYS A 101 5.66 2.07 -5.97
CA LYS A 101 4.58 2.76 -6.68
C LYS A 101 3.83 1.75 -7.56
N ILE A 102 2.50 1.76 -7.49
CA ILE A 102 1.61 0.93 -8.30
C ILE A 102 0.61 1.80 -9.03
N ASP A 103 0.05 1.29 -10.13
CA ASP A 103 -1.03 1.97 -10.84
C ASP A 103 -2.41 1.66 -10.23
N ALA A 104 -3.43 2.34 -10.75
CA ALA A 104 -4.80 2.17 -10.30
C ALA A 104 -5.34 0.76 -10.59
N GLU A 105 -4.96 0.16 -11.72
CA GLU A 105 -5.40 -1.18 -12.13
C GLU A 105 -4.91 -2.24 -11.13
N PHE A 106 -3.63 -2.20 -10.76
CA PHE A 106 -3.05 -3.11 -9.78
C PHE A 106 -3.62 -2.88 -8.38
N LYS A 107 -3.88 -1.61 -8.01
CA LYS A 107 -4.63 -1.28 -6.78
C LYS A 107 -6.02 -1.94 -6.78
N ASP A 108 -6.75 -1.86 -7.89
CA ASP A 108 -8.07 -2.48 -8.03
C ASP A 108 -8.00 -4.01 -7.95
N LYS A 109 -6.97 -4.61 -8.57
CA LYS A 109 -6.71 -6.05 -8.47
C LYS A 109 -6.47 -6.47 -7.01
N ILE A 110 -5.69 -5.71 -6.24
CA ILE A 110 -5.48 -5.98 -4.80
C ILE A 110 -6.79 -5.89 -4.02
N MET A 111 -7.60 -4.85 -4.26
CA MET A 111 -8.88 -4.66 -3.56
C MET A 111 -9.87 -5.79 -3.87
N ALA A 112 -10.01 -6.17 -5.14
CA ALA A 112 -10.84 -7.29 -5.57
C ALA A 112 -10.37 -8.60 -4.93
N HIS A 113 -9.07 -8.84 -4.92
CA HIS A 113 -8.47 -10.01 -4.28
C HIS A 113 -8.79 -10.09 -2.79
N GLN A 114 -8.71 -8.99 -2.02
CA GLN A 114 -9.12 -9.00 -0.61
C GLN A 114 -10.61 -9.37 -0.44
N SER A 115 -11.47 -8.97 -1.37
CA SER A 115 -12.88 -9.38 -1.37
C SER A 115 -13.06 -10.88 -1.66
N GLU A 116 -12.23 -11.47 -2.53
CA GLU A 116 -12.23 -12.91 -2.79
C GLU A 116 -11.77 -13.71 -1.56
N CYS A 117 -10.70 -13.26 -0.90
CA CYS A 117 -10.23 -13.83 0.36
C CYS A 117 -11.33 -13.82 1.42
N GLN A 118 -12.02 -12.67 1.55
CA GLN A 118 -13.14 -12.50 2.46
C GLN A 118 -14.26 -13.51 2.16
N LYS A 119 -14.67 -13.62 0.90
CA LYS A 119 -15.69 -14.56 0.45
C LYS A 119 -15.31 -16.01 0.79
N LEU A 120 -14.08 -16.42 0.50
CA LEU A 120 -13.61 -17.77 0.77
C LEU A 120 -13.60 -18.10 2.27
N ARG A 121 -13.29 -17.11 3.13
CA ARG A 121 -13.38 -17.26 4.58
C ARG A 121 -14.83 -17.38 5.07
N ASP A 122 -15.74 -16.63 4.47
CA ASP A 122 -17.16 -16.66 4.84
C ASP A 122 -17.78 -18.01 4.40
N GLU A 123 -17.40 -18.53 3.23
CA GLU A 123 -17.76 -19.88 2.77
C GLU A 123 -17.24 -20.96 3.73
N PHE A 124 -15.98 -20.86 4.15
CA PHE A 124 -15.40 -21.77 5.14
C PHE A 124 -16.18 -21.75 6.47
N SER A 125 -16.46 -20.55 6.97
CA SER A 125 -17.19 -20.36 8.22
C SER A 125 -18.59 -20.95 8.14
N ALA A 126 -19.31 -20.69 7.04
CA ALA A 126 -20.65 -21.24 6.80
C ALA A 126 -20.65 -22.77 6.67
N ALA A 127 -19.59 -23.36 6.10
CA ALA A 127 -19.45 -24.81 5.99
C ALA A 127 -19.07 -25.48 7.32
N GLN A 128 -18.39 -24.75 8.22
CA GLN A 128 -18.04 -25.25 9.56
C GLN A 128 -19.18 -25.15 10.57
N ASP A 129 -19.98 -24.08 10.51
CA ASP A 129 -21.04 -23.74 11.48
C ASP A 129 -22.03 -24.90 11.80
N PRO A 130 -22.54 -25.67 10.83
CA PRO A 130 -23.51 -26.73 11.12
C PRO A 130 -22.89 -28.01 11.69
N LEU A 131 -21.55 -28.12 11.77
CA LEU A 131 -20.89 -29.37 12.16
C LEU A 131 -20.94 -29.58 13.69
N PRO A 132 -21.35 -30.75 14.18
CA PRO A 132 -21.47 -31.01 15.61
C PRO A 132 -20.11 -31.00 16.33
N TYR A 133 -20.11 -30.69 17.63
CA TYR A 133 -18.91 -30.73 18.48
C TYR A 133 -18.67 -32.14 19.04
N ASP A 134 -18.57 -33.13 18.16
CA ASP A 134 -18.24 -34.51 18.48
C ASP A 134 -17.03 -35.00 17.65
N ARG A 135 -16.69 -36.28 17.78
CA ARG A 135 -15.56 -36.87 17.04
C ARG A 135 -15.74 -36.79 15.52
N GLU A 136 -16.92 -37.13 15.01
CA GLU A 136 -17.19 -37.14 13.57
C GLU A 136 -17.19 -35.71 12.99
N GLY A 137 -17.79 -34.76 13.71
CA GLY A 137 -17.78 -33.35 13.37
C GLY A 137 -16.37 -32.75 13.42
N ASN A 138 -15.51 -33.18 14.34
CA ASN A 138 -14.08 -32.80 14.36
C ASN A 138 -13.33 -33.34 13.13
N GLU A 139 -13.56 -34.60 12.76
CA GLU A 139 -12.96 -35.19 11.55
C GLU A 139 -13.40 -34.41 10.29
N LYS A 140 -14.68 -34.05 10.19
CA LYS A 140 -15.23 -33.20 9.12
C LYS A 140 -14.64 -31.79 9.11
N ARG A 141 -14.55 -31.11 10.27
CA ARG A 141 -13.91 -29.78 10.38
C ARG A 141 -12.46 -29.80 9.92
N ASN A 142 -11.69 -30.82 10.31
CA ASN A 142 -10.29 -30.98 9.91
C ASN A 142 -10.14 -31.20 8.40
N ALA A 143 -11.02 -32.00 7.79
CA ALA A 143 -11.01 -32.21 6.34
C ALA A 143 -11.34 -30.91 5.60
N LEU A 144 -12.38 -30.19 6.06
CA LEU A 144 -12.80 -28.91 5.50
C LEU A 144 -11.72 -27.84 5.63
N GLN A 145 -11.04 -27.77 6.78
CA GLN A 145 -9.91 -26.86 6.98
C GLN A 145 -8.80 -27.11 5.96
N LYS A 146 -8.37 -28.36 5.76
CA LYS A 146 -7.33 -28.68 4.77
C LYS A 146 -7.73 -28.29 3.35
N GLU A 147 -8.99 -28.53 2.98
CA GLU A 147 -9.51 -28.15 1.66
C GLU A 147 -9.44 -26.62 1.45
N TYR A 148 -9.93 -25.86 2.43
CA TYR A 148 -9.96 -24.40 2.33
C TYR A 148 -8.57 -23.79 2.46
N GLU A 149 -7.67 -24.37 3.25
CA GLU A 149 -6.26 -23.95 3.32
C GLU A 149 -5.58 -24.07 1.95
N ALA A 150 -5.84 -25.14 1.20
CA ALA A 150 -5.33 -25.29 -0.16
C ALA A 150 -5.90 -24.23 -1.11
N LYS A 151 -7.21 -23.94 -1.03
CA LYS A 151 -7.84 -22.87 -1.82
C LYS A 151 -7.27 -21.49 -1.47
N TYR A 152 -7.04 -21.22 -0.19
CA TYR A 152 -6.46 -19.96 0.29
C TYR A 152 -5.01 -19.79 -0.17
N ALA A 153 -4.23 -20.87 -0.12
CA ALA A 153 -2.85 -20.89 -0.59
C ALA A 153 -2.76 -20.65 -2.10
N GLU A 154 -3.67 -21.24 -2.88
CA GLU A 154 -3.77 -20.98 -4.32
C GLU A 154 -4.12 -19.53 -4.61
N LEU A 155 -5.16 -19.02 -3.95
CA LEU A 155 -5.61 -17.63 -4.08
C LEU A 155 -4.47 -16.66 -3.73
N SER A 156 -3.70 -16.96 -2.67
CA SER A 156 -2.69 -16.06 -2.10
C SER A 156 -1.33 -16.03 -2.84
N LYS A 157 -1.19 -16.69 -4.00
CA LYS A 157 0.11 -16.82 -4.69
C LYS A 157 0.68 -15.49 -5.20
N GLU A 158 -0.18 -14.63 -5.75
CA GLU A 158 0.25 -13.37 -6.37
C GLU A 158 0.06 -12.16 -5.44
N ILE A 159 -1.05 -12.16 -4.72
CA ILE A 159 -1.47 -11.12 -3.78
C ILE A 159 -1.84 -11.87 -2.50
N ARG A 160 -1.50 -11.35 -1.33
CA ARG A 160 -1.74 -12.06 -0.07
C ARG A 160 -3.13 -11.75 0.46
N CYS A 161 -3.81 -12.73 1.01
CA CYS A 161 -4.97 -12.49 1.85
C CYS A 161 -4.55 -11.90 3.21
N ASN A 162 -5.10 -10.75 3.60
CA ASN A 162 -4.74 -10.06 4.85
C ASN A 162 -5.22 -10.72 6.14
N LYS A 163 -6.16 -11.66 6.04
CA LYS A 163 -6.70 -12.39 7.18
C LYS A 163 -6.65 -13.87 6.87
N GLY A 164 -6.26 -14.70 7.83
CA GLY A 164 -6.36 -16.15 7.71
C GLY A 164 -7.80 -16.67 7.72
N LEU A 165 -7.97 -17.96 7.40
CA LEU A 165 -9.27 -18.66 7.42
C LEU A 165 -9.94 -18.67 8.80
N LEU A 166 -9.14 -18.77 9.87
CA LEU A 166 -9.62 -18.84 11.26
C LEU A 166 -9.63 -17.47 11.97
N GLY A 167 -9.33 -16.40 11.25
CA GLY A 167 -9.15 -15.06 11.84
C GLY A 167 -7.77 -14.88 12.45
N TRP A 168 -7.21 -13.70 12.20
CA TRP A 168 -5.80 -13.29 12.35
C TRP A 168 -4.91 -13.95 11.30
#